data_AF-A0A371KXD1-F1
#
_entry.id   AF-A0A371KXD1-F1
#
_cell.length_a   1.000
_cell.length_b   1.000
_cell.length_c   1.000
_cell.angle_alpha   90.00
_cell.angle_beta   90.00
_cell.angle_gamma   90.00
#
_symmetry.space_group_name_H-M   'P 1'
#
loop_
_entity.id
_entity.type
_entity.pdbx_description
1 polymer ?
#
loop_
_entity_poly.entity_id
_entity_poly.type
_entity_poly.pdbx_seq_one_letter_code
_entity_poly.pdbx_strand_id
1 'polypeptide(L)' 'MMSIGQVGPAGKAGDYYTHQDNYYVLGSMDERWVGQGAEALGLSGKVDVKDFVAVLEGKLP' A
#
# COMPACT_ATOMS: atom_id res chain seq x y z
N MET A 1 12.78 -11.27 -12.92
CA MET A 1 13.45 -11.60 -11.64
C MET A 1 12.56 -11.12 -10.51
N MET A 2 12.47 -11.84 -9.40
CA MET A 2 11.66 -11.46 -8.24
C MET A 2 12.58 -11.27 -7.03
N SER A 3 12.41 -10.16 -6.31
CA SER A 3 13.14 -9.86 -5.07
C SER A 3 12.16 -9.89 -3.88
N ILE A 4 12.61 -10.39 -2.73
CA ILE A 4 11.82 -10.48 -1.50
C ILE A 4 12.55 -9.66 -0.43
N GLY A 5 11.83 -8.73 0.20
CA GLY A 5 12.34 -7.86 1.26
C GLY A 5 11.29 -7.62 2.34
N GLN A 6 11.74 -7.44 3.58
CA GLN A 6 10.86 -7.12 4.70
C GLN A 6 10.43 -5.65 4.65
N VAL A 7 9.15 -5.38 4.86
CA VAL A 7 8.64 -4.02 4.97
C VAL A 7 9.07 -3.42 6.32
N GLY A 8 9.51 -2.16 6.30
CA GLY A 8 9.87 -1.41 7.49
C GLY A 8 8.67 -0.99 8.36
N PRO A 9 8.86 -0.08 9.33
CA PRO A 9 7.79 0.40 10.19
C PRO A 9 6.62 1.00 9.40
N ALA A 10 5.37 0.72 9.81
CA ALA A 10 4.15 1.08 9.08
C ALA A 10 4.06 2.56 8.69
N GLY A 11 4.32 3.48 9.62
CA GLY A 11 4.29 4.92 9.32
C GLY A 11 5.30 5.33 8.23
N LYS A 12 6.53 4.80 8.29
CA LYS A 12 7.54 5.05 7.25
C LYS A 12 7.19 4.38 5.92
N ALA A 13 6.54 3.23 5.97
CA ALA A 13 6.10 2.52 4.77
C ALA A 13 5.00 3.30 4.04
N GLY A 14 4.06 3.91 4.77
CA GLY A 14 3.06 4.82 4.20
C GLY A 14 3.74 5.92 3.39
N ASP A 15 4.61 6.71 4.03
CA ASP A 15 5.33 7.80 3.36
C ASP A 15 6.16 7.30 2.17
N TYR A 16 6.90 6.20 2.33
CA TYR A 16 7.79 5.68 1.30
C TYR A 16 7.02 5.19 0.08
N TYR A 17 6.02 4.31 0.24
CA TYR A 17 5.32 3.73 -0.90
C TYR A 17 4.39 4.73 -1.60
N THR A 18 3.97 5.81 -0.94
CA THR A 18 3.08 6.82 -1.55
C THR A 18 3.81 8.10 -1.97
N HIS A 19 5.15 8.14 -1.85
CA HIS A 19 5.92 9.33 -2.19
C HIS A 19 5.88 9.59 -3.71
N GLN A 20 5.55 10.82 -4.11
CA GLN A 20 5.42 11.19 -5.53
C GLN A 20 6.71 10.97 -6.33
N ASP A 21 7.87 11.25 -5.73
CA ASP A 21 9.17 11.10 -6.39
C ASP A 21 9.45 9.68 -6.89
N ASN A 22 8.87 8.65 -6.26
CA ASN A 22 9.04 7.25 -6.69
C ASN A 22 8.32 6.95 -8.01
N TYR A 23 7.36 7.80 -8.40
CA TYR A 23 6.50 7.62 -9.56
C TYR A 23 6.57 8.79 -10.53
N TYR A 24 7.47 9.76 -10.32
CA TYR A 24 7.54 10.99 -11.10
C TYR A 24 7.63 10.75 -12.61
N VAL A 25 8.45 9.78 -13.03
CA VAL A 25 8.60 9.41 -14.44
C VAL A 25 7.37 8.67 -14.99
N LEU A 26 6.66 7.94 -14.13
CA LEU A 26 5.47 7.18 -14.49
C LEU A 26 4.21 8.07 -14.58
N GLY A 27 4.20 9.20 -13.86
CA GLY A 27 3.07 10.14 -13.82
C GLY A 27 1.94 9.74 -12.88
N SER A 28 1.87 8.46 -12.49
CA SER A 28 0.93 7.94 -11.49
C SER A 28 1.51 6.75 -10.73
N MET A 29 0.94 6.49 -9.55
CA MET A 29 1.29 5.36 -8.69
C MET A 29 0.52 4.07 -9.07
N ASP A 30 -0.65 4.19 -9.71
CA ASP A 30 -1.53 3.09 -10.14
C ASP A 30 -1.78 2.02 -9.04
N GLU A 31 -1.91 2.50 -7.81
CA GLU A 31 -2.14 1.70 -6.61
C GLU A 31 -3.52 1.04 -6.60
N ARG A 32 -3.55 -0.23 -6.19
CA ARG A 32 -4.82 -0.94 -5.97
C ARG A 32 -4.71 -2.06 -4.94
N TRP A 33 -5.80 -2.31 -4.24
CA TRP A 33 -5.97 -3.51 -3.44
C TRP A 33 -6.07 -4.75 -4.32
N VAL A 34 -5.49 -5.87 -3.86
CA VAL A 34 -5.50 -7.16 -4.57
C VAL A 34 -5.67 -8.31 -3.59
N GLY A 35 -6.32 -9.38 -4.04
CA GLY A 35 -6.45 -10.65 -3.32
C GLY A 35 -7.74 -10.78 -2.50
N GLN A 36 -8.11 -12.03 -2.22
CA GLN A 36 -9.37 -12.39 -1.57
C GLN A 36 -9.52 -11.83 -0.15
N GLY A 37 -8.40 -11.62 0.56
CA GLY A 37 -8.41 -10.99 1.90
C GLY A 37 -8.82 -9.52 1.85
N ALA A 38 -8.36 -8.77 0.84
CA ALA A 38 -8.78 -7.39 0.63
C ALA A 38 -10.27 -7.33 0.25
N GLU A 39 -10.71 -8.21 -0.66
CA GLU A 39 -12.13 -8.35 -1.04
C GLU A 39 -13.02 -8.64 0.17
N ALA A 40 -12.61 -9.56 1.05
CA ALA A 40 -13.34 -9.89 2.27
C ALA A 40 -13.46 -8.72 3.26
N LEU A 41 -12.49 -7.80 3.24
CA LEU A 41 -12.48 -6.58 4.04
C LEU A 41 -13.13 -5.38 3.32
N GLY A 42 -13.68 -5.58 2.12
CA GLY A 42 -14.26 -4.51 1.30
C GLY A 42 -13.24 -3.53 0.73
N LEU A 43 -11.94 -3.85 0.82
CA LEU A 43 -10.84 -3.03 0.30
C LEU A 43 -10.67 -3.31 -1.20
N SER A 44 -11.05 -2.34 -2.04
CA SER A 44 -10.99 -2.48 -3.49
C SER A 44 -10.65 -1.15 -4.17
N GLY A 45 -10.09 -1.22 -5.38
CA GLY A 45 -9.70 -0.03 -6.13
C GLY A 45 -8.58 0.74 -5.44
N LYS A 46 -8.67 2.08 -5.47
CA LYS A 46 -7.63 2.99 -4.98
C LYS A 46 -7.30 2.74 -3.51
N VAL A 47 -6.02 2.82 -3.18
CA VAL A 47 -5.53 2.64 -1.80
C VAL A 47 -5.55 3.99 -1.07
N ASP A 48 -6.31 4.08 0.02
CA ASP A 48 -6.16 5.17 0.98
C ASP A 48 -4.94 4.91 1.88
N VAL A 49 -4.13 5.95 2.08
CA VAL A 49 -2.88 5.83 2.85
C VAL A 49 -3.15 5.46 4.32
N LYS A 50 -4.26 5.92 4.90
CA LYS A 50 -4.61 5.59 6.29
C LYS A 50 -4.99 4.13 6.42
N ASP A 51 -5.80 3.62 5.48
CA ASP A 51 -6.20 2.21 5.46
C ASP A 51 -4.97 1.31 5.26
N PHE A 52 -4.08 1.69 4.35
CA PHE A 52 -2.82 0.99 4.13
C PHE A 52 -1.96 0.91 5.39
N VAL A 53 -1.75 2.04 6.07
CA VAL A 53 -0.98 2.08 7.32
C VAL A 53 -1.68 1.29 8.43
N ALA A 54 -3.00 1.38 8.56
CA ALA A 54 -3.77 0.62 9.55
C ALA A 54 -3.60 -0.89 9.36
N VAL A 55 -3.69 -1.38 8.12
CA VAL A 55 -3.46 -2.80 7.80
C VAL A 55 -2.03 -3.24 8.16
N LEU A 56 -1.02 -2.42 7.87
CA LEU A 56 0.36 -2.70 8.27
C LEU A 56 0.57 -2.72 9.80
N GLU A 57 -0.25 -1.98 10.54
CA GLU A 57 -0.30 -2.02 12.02
C GLU A 57 -1.12 -3.19 12.57
N GLY A 58 -1.74 -4.00 11.71
CA GLY A 58 -2.61 -5.11 12.11
C GLY A 58 -4.01 -4.69 12.53
N LYS A 59 -4.45 -3.48 12.16
CA LYS A 59 -5.80 -2.96 12.41
C LYS A 59 -6.65 -3.15 11.14
N LEU A 60 -7.76 -3.86 11.28
CA LEU A 60 -8.67 -4.14 10.18
C LEU A 60 -9.78 -3.07 10.11
N PRO A 61 -10.25 -2.73 8.90
CA PRO A 61 -11.37 -1.81 8.68
C PRO A 61 -12.72 -2.39 9.13
#